data_AF-A0A1F4X3S0-F1
#
_entry.id   AF-A0A1F4X3S0-F1
#
_cell.length_a   1.000
_cell.length_b   1.000
_cell.length_c   1.000
_cell.angle_alpha   90.00
_cell.angle_beta   90.00
_cell.angle_gamma   90.00
#
_symmetry.space_group_name_H-M   'P 1'
#
loop_
_entity.id
_entity.type
_entity.pdbx_description
1 polymer ?
#
loop_
_entity_poly.entity_id
_entity_poly.type
_entity_poly.pdbx_seq_one_letter_code
_entity_poly.pdbx_strand_id
1 'polypeptide(L)'
;MTNFSGSGWSGGYIFVNKAVTNANIITARVYVPVGGISNYGVSLYLQDKNWGWYESPSVNPTPGQWKTITWNLAGLGFATPTNRIGLHVGSNSAYQGCLYFDSVDVTTP
;
A
#
# COMPACT_ATOMS: atom_id res chain seq x y z
N MET A 1 -3.64 6.24 12.79
CA MET A 1 -4.31 7.26 11.96
C MET A 1 -3.23 8.16 11.39
N THR A 2 -3.15 8.31 10.07
CA THR A 2 -2.15 9.18 9.42
C THR A 2 -2.86 10.11 8.45
N ASN A 3 -2.47 11.39 8.46
CA ASN A 3 -2.96 12.40 7.52
C ASN A 3 -2.11 12.38 6.26
N PHE A 4 -2.78 12.38 5.11
CA PHE A 4 -2.14 12.49 3.81
C PHE A 4 -2.68 13.69 3.06
N SER A 5 -1.78 14.39 2.36
CA SER A 5 -2.12 15.47 1.46
C SER A 5 -1.20 15.42 0.24
N GLY A 6 -1.75 15.65 -0.94
CA GLY A 6 -0.99 15.71 -2.18
C GLY A 6 -1.71 16.52 -3.26
N SER A 7 -0.94 17.04 -4.21
CA SER A 7 -1.43 17.67 -5.45
C SER A 7 -0.78 16.97 -6.64
N GLY A 8 -1.55 16.23 -7.43
CA GLY A 8 -1.00 15.28 -8.43
C GLY A 8 -0.53 13.98 -7.78
N TRP A 9 0.24 13.15 -8.51
CA TRP A 9 0.78 11.85 -8.06
C TRP A 9 1.87 12.01 -6.96
N SER A 10 1.51 12.70 -5.89
CA SER A 10 2.32 12.94 -4.69
C SER A 10 1.65 12.17 -3.57
N GLY A 11 2.20 11.01 -3.25
CA GLY A 11 1.60 10.08 -2.31
C GLY A 11 2.30 10.05 -0.96
N GLY A 12 1.57 9.53 0.03
CA GLY A 12 2.16 9.17 1.32
C GLY A 12 2.43 7.68 1.37
N TYR A 13 3.47 7.30 2.12
CA TYR A 13 3.90 5.91 2.27
C TYR A 13 3.88 5.51 3.74
N ILE A 14 3.43 4.28 3.99
CA ILE A 14 3.66 3.60 5.26
C ILE A 14 4.37 2.31 4.92
N PHE A 15 5.51 2.06 5.56
CA PHE A 15 6.28 0.85 5.31
C PHE A 15 6.86 0.27 6.57
N VAL A 16 7.14 -1.02 6.45
CA VAL A 16 7.98 -1.76 7.38
C VAL A 16 9.27 -2.10 6.64
N ASN A 17 10.41 -1.79 7.27
CA ASN A 17 11.70 -2.34 6.81
C ASN A 17 11.67 -3.84 7.13
N LYS A 18 11.44 -4.66 6.09
CA LYS A 18 11.22 -6.09 6.26
C LYS A 18 11.97 -6.84 5.17
N ALA A 19 12.98 -7.60 5.60
CA ALA A 19 13.66 -8.57 4.74
C ALA A 19 12.75 -9.79 4.54
N VAL A 20 12.17 -9.92 3.35
CA VAL A 20 11.41 -11.12 2.97
C VAL A 20 12.06 -11.74 1.73
N THR A 21 12.41 -13.02 1.85
CA THR A 21 13.09 -13.75 0.78
C THR A 21 12.13 -14.56 -0.10
N ASN A 22 11.00 -15.00 0.45
CA ASN A 22 10.02 -15.86 -0.23
C ASN A 22 8.60 -15.30 -0.08
N ALA A 23 8.40 -14.00 -0.28
CA ALA A 23 7.06 -13.40 -0.18
C ALA A 23 6.19 -13.88 -1.35
N ASN A 24 5.06 -14.52 -1.06
CA ASN A 24 4.09 -14.96 -2.08
C ASN A 24 2.89 -14.03 -2.17
N ILE A 25 2.36 -13.61 -1.02
CA ILE A 25 1.21 -12.69 -0.96
C ILE A 25 1.51 -11.62 0.09
N ILE A 26 1.20 -10.38 -0.27
CA ILE A 26 1.12 -9.27 0.68
C ILE A 26 -0.35 -8.92 0.83
N THR A 27 -0.82 -8.79 2.07
CA THR A 27 -2.16 -8.30 2.38
C THR A 27 -2.10 -7.12 3.31
N ALA A 28 -3.00 -6.17 3.15
CA ALA A 28 -3.19 -5.12 4.14
C ALA A 28 -4.66 -4.72 4.30
N ARG A 29 -5.02 -4.25 5.49
CA ARG A 29 -6.37 -3.73 5.77
C ARG A 29 -6.32 -2.22 5.93
N VAL A 30 -7.18 -1.55 5.16
CA VAL A 30 -7.30 -0.09 5.11
C VAL A 30 -8.72 0.34 5.43
N TYR A 31 -8.88 1.44 6.14
CA TYR A 31 -10.18 2.02 6.45
C TYR A 31 -10.16 3.52 6.25
N VAL A 32 -11.14 4.00 5.49
CA VAL A 32 -11.40 5.42 5.30
C VAL A 32 -12.61 5.77 6.16
N PRO A 33 -12.52 6.74 7.08
CA PRO A 33 -13.66 7.14 7.90
C PRO A 33 -14.83 7.66 7.06
N VAL A 34 -16.04 7.58 7.62
CA VAL A 34 -17.26 8.15 7.01
C VAL A 34 -17.06 9.65 6.80
N GLY A 35 -17.42 10.17 5.63
CA GLY A 35 -17.16 11.56 5.23
C GLY A 35 -15.70 11.81 4.79
N GLY A 36 -14.85 10.79 4.83
CA GLY A 36 -13.50 10.82 4.28
C GLY A 36 -13.51 10.87 2.75
N ILE A 37 -12.41 11.36 2.20
CA ILE A 37 -12.22 11.51 0.76
C ILE A 37 -12.22 10.14 0.05
N SER A 38 -12.89 10.06 -1.10
CA SER A 38 -12.98 8.87 -1.95
C SER A 38 -12.14 8.93 -3.23
N ASN A 39 -11.51 10.07 -3.51
CA ASN A 39 -10.79 10.32 -4.76
C ASN A 39 -9.30 9.93 -4.73
N TYR A 40 -8.82 9.19 -3.72
CA TYR A 40 -7.47 8.63 -3.71
C TYR A 40 -7.50 7.10 -3.78
N GLY A 41 -6.48 6.54 -4.41
CA GLY A 41 -6.23 5.11 -4.48
C GLY A 41 -5.18 4.69 -3.46
N VAL A 42 -5.24 3.43 -3.08
CA VAL A 42 -4.27 2.78 -2.21
C VAL A 42 -3.70 1.58 -2.92
N SER A 43 -2.38 1.47 -2.93
CA SER A 43 -1.65 0.34 -3.50
C SER A 43 -0.75 -0.28 -2.44
N LEU A 44 -0.50 -1.58 -2.55
CA LEU A 44 0.62 -2.21 -1.86
C LEU A 44 1.89 -1.95 -2.67
N TYR A 45 3.02 -1.77 -2.01
CA TYR A 45 4.31 -1.64 -2.68
C TYR A 45 5.39 -2.46 -1.98
N LEU A 46 6.42 -2.82 -2.74
CA LEU A 46 7.67 -3.36 -2.21
C LEU A 46 8.86 -2.67 -2.87
N GLN A 47 9.94 -2.52 -2.10
CA GLN A 47 11.26 -2.20 -2.64
C GLN A 47 12.15 -3.41 -2.46
N ASP A 48 12.71 -3.88 -3.57
CA ASP A 48 13.56 -5.06 -3.62
C ASP A 48 14.98 -4.78 -3.07
N LYS A 49 15.87 -5.77 -3.08
CA LYS A 49 17.24 -5.63 -2.55
C LYS A 49 18.05 -4.51 -3.23
N ASN A 50 17.73 -4.20 -4.48
CA ASN A 50 18.38 -3.19 -5.32
C ASN A 50 17.62 -1.85 -5.31
N TRP A 51 16.63 -1.69 -4.40
CA TRP A 51 15.72 -0.54 -4.34
C TRP A 51 14.79 -0.41 -5.55
N GLY A 52 14.62 -1.48 -6.34
CA GLY A 52 13.62 -1.55 -7.40
C GLY A 52 12.21 -1.41 -6.84
N TRP A 53 11.42 -0.53 -7.44
CA TRP A 53 10.04 -0.25 -7.01
C TRP A 53 9.07 -1.17 -7.74
N TYR A 54 8.23 -1.87 -6.97
CA TYR A 54 7.12 -2.64 -7.48
C TYR A 54 5.85 -2.27 -6.71
N GLU A 55 4.73 -2.20 -7.42
CA GLU A 55 3.48 -1.72 -6.86
C GLU A 55 2.31 -2.53 -7.41
N SER A 56 1.33 -2.81 -6.55
CA SER A 56 0.08 -3.44 -6.95
C SER A 56 -0.78 -2.47 -7.76
N PRO A 57 -1.78 -2.98 -8.51
CA PRO A 57 -2.87 -2.14 -8.97
C PRO A 57 -3.47 -1.35 -7.79
N SER A 58 -3.77 -0.09 -8.04
CA SER A 58 -4.37 0.79 -7.03
C SER A 58 -5.84 0.42 -6.82
N VAL A 59 -6.30 0.48 -5.57
CA VAL A 59 -7.70 0.27 -5.21
C VAL A 59 -8.26 1.46 -4.46
N ASN A 60 -9.51 1.83 -4.75
CA ASN A 60 -10.22 2.88 -4.03
C ASN A 60 -10.98 2.25 -2.85
N PRO A 61 -10.71 2.62 -1.60
CA PRO A 61 -11.51 2.18 -0.46
C PRO A 61 -12.85 2.89 -0.42
N THR A 62 -13.88 2.22 0.08
CA THR A 62 -15.19 2.83 0.34
C THR A 62 -15.18 3.47 1.73
N PRO A 63 -15.53 4.77 1.86
CA PRO A 63 -15.66 5.41 3.17
C PRO A 63 -16.62 4.66 4.10
N GLY A 64 -16.25 4.56 5.37
CA GLY A 64 -17.01 3.84 6.40
C GLY A 64 -16.78 2.33 6.43
N GLN A 65 -15.93 1.77 5.56
CA GLN A 65 -15.73 0.32 5.46
C GLN A 65 -14.25 -0.07 5.48
N TRP A 66 -13.94 -1.17 6.16
CA TRP A 66 -12.62 -1.80 6.05
C TRP A 66 -12.52 -2.50 4.70
N LYS A 67 -11.40 -2.29 4.01
CA LYS A 67 -11.07 -2.96 2.77
C LYS A 67 -9.76 -3.73 2.93
N THR A 68 -9.75 -4.99 2.52
CA THR A 68 -8.53 -5.79 2.40
C THR A 68 -7.97 -5.64 0.99
N ILE A 69 -6.70 -5.28 0.90
CA ILE A 69 -5.92 -5.23 -0.33
C ILE A 69 -5.06 -6.49 -0.34
N THR A 70 -5.10 -7.25 -1.42
CA THR A 70 -4.31 -8.47 -1.60
C THR A 70 -3.49 -8.36 -2.86
N TRP A 71 -2.18 -8.56 -2.75
CA TRP A 71 -1.26 -8.54 -3.87
C TRP A 71 -0.51 -9.87 -3.95
N ASN A 72 -0.75 -10.58 -5.05
CA ASN A 72 -0.02 -11.79 -5.40
C ASN A 72 1.32 -11.42 -6.06
N LEU A 73 2.41 -11.91 -5.48
CA LEU A 73 3.76 -11.65 -5.94
C LEU A 73 4.29 -12.69 -6.94
N ALA A 74 3.50 -13.73 -7.22
CA ALA A 74 3.87 -14.76 -8.18
C ALA A 74 4.17 -14.16 -9.55
N GLY A 75 5.38 -14.41 -10.06
CA GLY A 75 5.80 -13.96 -11.40
C GLY A 75 6.33 -12.52 -11.49
N LEU A 76 6.41 -11.76 -10.39
CA LEU A 76 6.96 -10.39 -10.41
C LEU A 76 8.48 -10.32 -10.57
N GLY A 77 9.21 -11.41 -10.25
CA GLY A 77 10.65 -11.53 -10.50
C GLY A 77 11.53 -10.49 -9.79
N PHE A 78 11.12 -10.00 -8.62
CA PHE A 78 11.89 -9.01 -7.84
C PHE A 78 13.09 -9.64 -7.13
N ALA A 79 14.13 -8.85 -6.87
CA ALA A 79 15.34 -9.35 -6.22
C ALA A 79 15.19 -9.43 -4.69
N THR A 80 15.56 -10.57 -4.10
CA THR A 80 15.41 -10.84 -2.67
C THR A 80 16.73 -10.72 -1.89
N PRO A 81 16.69 -10.41 -0.58
CA PRO A 81 15.51 -10.08 0.23
C PRO A 81 14.98 -8.67 -0.05
N THR A 82 13.69 -8.42 0.22
CA THR A 82 13.11 -7.07 0.12
C THR A 82 13.73 -6.11 1.12
N ASN A 83 13.87 -4.83 0.77
CA ASN A 83 14.26 -3.77 1.70
C ASN A 83 13.04 -3.22 2.43
N ARG A 84 11.93 -2.99 1.71
CA ARG A 84 10.69 -2.42 2.27
C ARG A 84 9.46 -3.08 1.69
N ILE A 85 8.42 -3.17 2.49
CA ILE A 85 7.06 -3.51 2.07
C ILE A 85 6.13 -2.52 2.74
N GLY A 86 5.12 -2.05 2.03
CA GLY A 86 4.23 -1.04 2.57
C GLY A 86 3.00 -0.75 1.73
N LEU A 87 2.37 0.37 2.07
CA LEU A 87 1.24 0.95 1.37
C LEU A 87 1.64 2.31 0.81
N HIS A 88 1.20 2.54 -0.41
CA HIS A 88 1.29 3.80 -1.10
C HIS A 88 -0.12 4.36 -1.29
N VAL A 89 -0.33 5.61 -0.89
CA VAL A 89 -1.61 6.31 -1.03
C VAL A 89 -1.39 7.48 -1.96
N GLY A 90 -2.14 7.57 -3.06
CA GLY A 90 -2.00 8.64 -4.03
C GLY A 90 -3.28 8.93 -4.80
N SER A 91 -3.35 10.09 -5.46
CA SER A 91 -4.47 10.49 -6.32
C SER A 91 -3.94 11.24 -7.53
N ASN A 92 -4.73 11.29 -8.60
CA ASN A 92 -4.50 12.22 -9.72
C ASN A 92 -5.03 13.63 -9.43
N SER A 93 -5.78 13.80 -8.33
CA SER A 93 -6.40 15.06 -7.91
C SER A 93 -5.87 15.48 -6.54
N ALA A 94 -6.05 16.75 -6.19
CA ALA A 94 -5.74 17.20 -4.83
C ALA A 94 -6.60 16.44 -3.80
N TYR A 95 -5.97 16.01 -2.71
CA TYR A 95 -6.65 15.33 -1.62
C TYR A 95 -6.07 15.74 -0.27
N GLN A 96 -6.91 15.75 0.76
CA GLN A 96 -6.54 15.92 2.16
C GLN A 96 -7.44 15.04 3.03
N GLY A 97 -6.87 14.05 3.71
CA GLY A 97 -7.67 13.18 4.54
C GLY A 97 -6.89 12.19 5.37
N CYS A 98 -7.62 11.47 6.21
CA CYS A 98 -7.07 10.46 7.10
C CYS A 98 -7.37 9.07 6.56
N LEU A 99 -6.41 8.16 6.71
CA LEU A 99 -6.64 6.72 6.53
C LEU A 99 -6.14 5.96 7.76
N TYR A 100 -6.85 4.90 8.10
CA TYR A 100 -6.50 3.97 9.17
C TYR A 100 -5.97 2.67 8.58
N PHE A 101 -4.92 2.14 9.19
CA PHE A 101 -4.24 0.92 8.78
C PHE A 101 -4.12 0.02 10.00
N ASP A 102 -4.39 -1.26 9.83
CA ASP A 102 -4.42 -2.22 10.94
C ASP A 102 -3.29 -3.26 10.83
N SER A 103 -3.07 -3.82 9.63
CA SER A 103 -1.97 -4.78 9.42
C SER A 103 -1.40 -4.73 8.00
N VAL A 104 -0.11 -5.07 7.88
CA VAL A 104 0.55 -5.46 6.62
C VAL A 104 1.13 -6.84 6.85
N ASP A 105 0.44 -7.85 6.32
CA ASP A 105 0.79 -9.25 6.49
C ASP A 105 1.46 -9.77 5.22
N VAL A 106 2.49 -10.59 5.41
CA VAL A 106 3.23 -11.22 4.32
C VAL A 106 3.20 -12.71 4.56
N THR A 107 2.66 -13.47 3.61
CA THR A 107 2.72 -14.93 3.64
C THR A 107 3.89 -15.41 2.81
N THR A 108 4.66 -16.32 3.40
CA THR A 108 5.63 -17.16 2.71
C THR A 108 4.95 -18.49 2.34
N PRO A 109 5.44 -19.21 1.32
CA PRO A 109 4.98 -20.58 1.07
C PRO A 109 5.16 -21.49 2.28
#